data_AF-A0A433Y9X8-F1
#
_entry.id   AF-A0A433Y9X8-F1
#
_cell.length_a   1.000
_cell.length_b   1.000
_cell.length_c   1.000
_cell.angle_alpha   90.00
_cell.angle_beta   90.00
_cell.angle_gamma   90.00
#
_symmetry.space_group_name_H-M   'P 1'
#
loop_
_entity.id
_entity.type
_entity.pdbx_description
1 polymer ?
#
loop_
_entity_poly.entity_id
_entity_poly.type
_entity_poly.pdbx_seq_one_letter_code
_entity_poly.pdbx_strand_id
1 'polypeptide(L)'
;MRWQGISKPLYREFTATKPNLKWVTDITQYRVGEQRLYLSAIKDLCGNVIVAFHTNTRNDNELVLNTFAKAFKQHKDASGKIADLIVHSDQGSQYTSHEYHDLLPKVGARISMSRRGNCIDNAAMESFFSHLKTEALYPYDISSISEAQQRIEEFIRFYNNERIQIKLKKKTPVEYRLQFTS
;
A
#
# COMPACT_ATOMS: atom_id res chain seq x y z
N MET A 1 34.64 -24.27 -0.40
CA MET A 1 33.95 -23.33 -1.30
C MET A 1 33.21 -22.33 -0.42
N ARG A 2 33.72 -21.09 -0.30
CA ARG A 2 33.16 -20.05 0.59
C ARG A 2 32.00 -19.35 -0.10
N TRP A 3 30.83 -19.38 0.53
CA TRP A 3 29.71 -18.49 0.21
C TRP A 3 30.10 -17.06 0.61
N GLN A 4 30.44 -16.22 -0.37
CA GLN A 4 30.49 -14.77 -0.20
C GLN A 4 29.44 -14.16 -1.13
N GLY A 5 28.43 -13.57 -0.52
CA GLY A 5 27.34 -12.92 -1.22
C GLY A 5 26.31 -12.38 -0.23
N ILE A 6 26.75 -11.72 0.84
CA ILE A 6 25.86 -10.88 1.64
C ILE A 6 25.48 -9.71 0.73
N SER A 7 24.35 -9.83 0.03
CA SER A 7 23.75 -8.72 -0.68
C SER A 7 23.46 -7.63 0.34
N LYS A 8 24.12 -6.48 0.22
CA LYS A 8 23.70 -5.24 0.89
C LYS A 8 22.19 -5.06 0.63
N PRO A 9 21.36 -4.68 1.62
CA PRO A 9 19.96 -4.40 1.37
C PRO A 9 19.85 -3.19 0.42
N LEU A 10 19.62 -3.47 -0.86
CA LEU A 10 19.59 -2.54 -1.99
C LEU A 10 18.44 -1.51 -1.93
N TYR A 11 17.62 -1.50 -0.88
CA TYR A 11 16.29 -0.87 -0.92
C TYR A 11 15.98 0.03 0.29
N ARG A 12 16.99 0.77 0.79
CA ARG A 12 16.77 1.83 1.79
C ARG A 12 16.34 3.18 1.21
N GLU A 13 16.19 3.28 -0.12
CA GLU A 13 15.58 4.45 -0.74
C GLU A 13 14.06 4.31 -0.70
N PHE A 14 13.41 4.94 0.27
CA PHE A 14 11.95 5.00 0.42
C PHE A 14 11.31 6.08 -0.48
N THR A 15 11.98 6.42 -1.56
CA THR A 15 11.51 7.36 -2.58
C THR A 15 11.49 6.65 -3.93
N ALA A 16 10.58 7.08 -4.80
CA ALA A 16 10.56 6.67 -6.19
C ALA A 16 10.62 7.91 -7.07
N THR A 17 11.46 7.86 -8.11
CA THR A 17 11.67 8.99 -9.03
C THR A 17 10.56 9.12 -10.07
N LYS A 18 9.75 8.07 -10.25
CA LYS A 18 8.57 8.03 -11.14
C LYS A 18 7.45 7.18 -10.51
N PRO A 19 6.19 7.40 -10.89
CA PRO A 19 5.08 6.56 -10.49
C PRO A 19 5.31 5.10 -10.88
N ASN A 20 4.73 4.18 -10.11
CA ASN A 20 4.75 2.74 -10.37
C ASN A 20 6.12 2.05 -10.35
N LEU A 21 7.19 2.71 -9.87
CA LEU A 21 8.48 2.06 -9.66
C LEU A 21 8.56 1.35 -8.30
N LYS A 22 7.94 1.91 -7.26
CA LYS A 22 7.97 1.34 -5.92
C LYS A 22 6.64 1.53 -5.22
N TRP A 23 6.00 0.41 -4.94
CA TRP A 23 4.82 0.35 -4.08
C TRP A 23 5.19 -0.27 -2.75
N VAL A 24 4.58 0.23 -1.69
CA VAL A 24 4.55 -0.43 -0.38
C VAL A 24 3.13 -0.91 -0.11
N THR A 25 2.98 -2.06 0.52
CA THR A 25 1.68 -2.59 0.91
C THR A 25 1.73 -3.12 2.34
N ASP A 26 0.62 -2.94 3.04
CA ASP A 26 0.45 -3.43 4.39
C ASP A 26 -1.05 -3.59 4.72
N ILE A 27 -1.34 -4.28 5.82
CA ILE A 27 -2.67 -4.51 6.36
C ILE A 27 -2.78 -3.85 7.72
N THR A 28 -3.89 -3.14 7.95
CA THR A 28 -4.27 -2.69 9.29
C THR A 28 -5.66 -3.18 9.65
N GLN A 29 -6.01 -3.09 10.93
CA GLN A 29 -7.35 -3.43 11.42
C GLN A 29 -7.95 -2.29 12.25
N TYR A 30 -9.28 -2.26 12.28
CA TYR A 30 -10.10 -1.42 13.14
C TYR A 30 -11.22 -2.26 13.77
N ARG A 31 -11.54 -2.01 15.04
CA ARG A 31 -12.58 -2.76 15.77
C ARG A 31 -13.89 -2.00 15.68
N VAL A 32 -14.98 -2.70 15.35
CA VAL A 32 -16.35 -2.18 15.32
C VAL A 32 -17.23 -3.13 16.13
N GLY A 33 -17.57 -2.73 17.36
CA GLY A 33 -18.21 -3.63 18.32
C GLY A 33 -17.36 -4.90 18.55
N GLU A 34 -17.96 -6.07 18.31
CA GLU A 34 -17.27 -7.37 18.40
C GLU A 34 -16.57 -7.80 17.11
N GLN A 35 -16.73 -7.04 16.02
CA GLN A 35 -16.14 -7.37 14.72
C GLN A 35 -14.83 -6.61 14.48
N ARG A 36 -14.02 -7.14 13.58
CA ARG A 36 -12.82 -6.48 13.07
C ARG A 36 -13.00 -6.22 11.59
N LEU A 37 -12.68 -5.00 11.17
CA LEU A 37 -12.53 -4.63 9.78
C LEU A 37 -11.04 -4.57 9.46
N TYR A 38 -10.60 -5.36 8.50
CA TYR A 38 -9.25 -5.34 7.96
C TYR A 38 -9.23 -4.45 6.71
N LEU A 39 -8.13 -3.72 6.54
CA LEU A 39 -7.85 -2.85 5.40
C LEU A 39 -6.48 -3.23 4.85
N SER A 40 -6.45 -3.77 3.65
CA SER A 40 -5.23 -3.89 2.85
C SER A 40 -5.14 -2.68 1.93
N ALA A 41 -3.97 -2.04 1.90
CA ALA A 41 -3.73 -0.88 1.05
C ALA A 41 -2.38 -0.97 0.35
N ILE A 42 -2.29 -0.34 -0.83
CA ILE A 42 -1.09 -0.21 -1.62
C ILE A 42 -0.83 1.28 -1.83
N LYS A 43 0.38 1.71 -1.50
CA LYS A 43 0.83 3.10 -1.63
C LYS A 43 2.01 3.22 -2.59
N ASP A 44 1.91 4.15 -3.52
CA ASP A 44 2.99 4.53 -4.42
C ASP A 44 3.90 5.56 -3.77
N LEU A 45 5.20 5.24 -3.66
CA LEU A 45 6.18 6.09 -2.98
C LEU A 45 6.64 7.30 -3.79
N CYS A 46 6.26 7.43 -5.07
CA CYS A 46 6.63 8.61 -5.86
C CYS A 46 5.90 9.86 -5.35
N GLY A 47 4.59 9.75 -5.12
CA GLY A 47 3.75 10.85 -4.67
C GLY A 47 2.99 10.58 -3.37
N ASN A 48 3.31 9.49 -2.66
CA ASN A 48 2.55 9.02 -1.50
C ASN A 48 1.07 8.72 -1.80
N VAL A 49 0.71 8.35 -3.03
CA VAL A 49 -0.69 8.08 -3.42
C VAL A 49 -1.11 6.69 -2.97
N ILE A 50 -2.26 6.54 -2.33
CA ILE A 50 -2.91 5.23 -2.16
C ILE A 50 -3.51 4.82 -3.49
N VAL A 51 -2.89 3.85 -4.17
CA VAL A 51 -3.28 3.41 -5.52
C VAL A 51 -4.39 2.37 -5.51
N ALA A 52 -4.50 1.61 -4.44
CA ALA A 52 -5.61 0.69 -4.24
C ALA A 52 -5.79 0.35 -2.77
N PHE A 53 -7.01 0.00 -2.41
CA PHE A 53 -7.32 -0.58 -1.11
C PHE A 53 -8.52 -1.55 -1.21
N HIS A 54 -8.59 -2.46 -0.26
CA HIS A 54 -9.74 -3.33 -0.07
C HIS A 54 -9.96 -3.57 1.43
N THR A 55 -11.22 -3.71 1.82
CA THR A 55 -11.62 -3.99 3.18
C THR A 55 -12.41 -5.28 3.26
N ASN A 56 -12.20 -6.06 4.32
CA ASN A 56 -12.95 -7.27 4.58
C ASN A 56 -12.98 -7.54 6.10
N THR A 57 -13.96 -8.29 6.60
CA THR A 57 -14.02 -8.71 8.01
C THR A 57 -13.09 -9.89 8.32
N ARG A 58 -12.43 -10.43 7.29
CA ARG A 58 -11.46 -11.53 7.36
C ARG A 58 -10.07 -11.05 6.95
N ASN A 59 -9.04 -11.52 7.66
CA ASN A 59 -7.63 -11.27 7.34
C ASN A 59 -7.01 -12.44 6.57
N ASP A 60 -7.44 -12.64 5.33
CA ASP A 60 -7.04 -13.76 4.48
C ASP A 60 -6.28 -13.30 3.22
N ASN A 61 -5.84 -14.25 2.41
CA ASN A 61 -5.13 -13.95 1.17
C ASN A 61 -6.03 -13.18 0.18
N GLU A 62 -7.34 -13.46 0.16
CA GLU A 62 -8.28 -12.78 -0.72
C GLU A 62 -8.30 -11.27 -0.49
N LEU A 63 -8.20 -10.83 0.77
CA LEU A 63 -8.07 -9.41 1.10
C LEU A 63 -6.93 -8.75 0.32
N VAL A 64 -5.74 -9.36 0.31
CA VAL A 64 -4.56 -8.84 -0.40
C VAL A 64 -4.71 -8.98 -1.91
N LEU A 65 -5.12 -10.16 -2.39
CA LEU A 65 -5.27 -10.43 -3.82
C LEU A 65 -6.27 -9.48 -4.48
N ASN A 66 -7.39 -9.17 -3.81
CA ASN A 66 -8.37 -8.20 -4.28
C ASN A 66 -7.82 -6.77 -4.32
N THR A 67 -6.99 -6.38 -3.35
CA THR A 67 -6.31 -5.08 -3.38
C THR A 67 -5.39 -4.96 -4.59
N PHE A 68 -4.58 -5.99 -4.87
CA PHE A 68 -3.70 -6.00 -6.04
C PHE A 68 -4.47 -6.06 -7.36
N ALA A 69 -5.55 -6.85 -7.44
CA ALA A 69 -6.41 -6.89 -8.61
C ALA A 69 -6.96 -5.50 -8.96
N LYS A 70 -7.39 -4.72 -7.96
CA LYS A 70 -7.81 -3.31 -8.15
C LYS A 70 -6.67 -2.43 -8.65
N ALA A 71 -5.49 -2.50 -8.05
CA ALA A 71 -4.33 -1.71 -8.48
C ALA A 71 -3.93 -2.01 -9.93
N PHE A 72 -3.89 -3.29 -10.28
CA PHE A 72 -3.50 -3.75 -11.60
C PHE A 72 -4.49 -3.37 -12.69
N LYS A 73 -5.78 -3.37 -12.39
CA LYS A 73 -6.81 -2.88 -13.31
C LYS A 73 -6.57 -1.42 -13.73
N GLN A 74 -5.99 -0.60 -12.86
CA GLN A 74 -5.79 0.83 -13.08
C GLN A 74 -4.41 1.20 -13.61
N HIS A 75 -3.38 0.39 -13.34
CA HIS A 75 -1.98 0.78 -13.56
C HIS A 75 -1.23 -0.07 -14.57
N LYS A 76 -1.84 -1.13 -15.11
CA LYS A 76 -1.25 -1.88 -16.22
C LYS A 76 -1.18 -1.01 -17.48
N ASP A 77 -0.07 -1.11 -18.20
CA ASP A 77 0.07 -0.58 -19.54
C ASP A 77 -0.70 -1.45 -20.57
N ALA A 78 -0.65 -1.04 -21.85
CA ALA A 78 -1.30 -1.76 -22.94
C ALA A 78 -0.79 -3.21 -23.12
N SER A 79 0.39 -3.55 -22.60
CA SER A 79 0.94 -4.91 -22.61
C SER A 79 0.45 -5.75 -21.41
N GLY A 80 -0.33 -5.16 -20.51
CA GLY A 80 -0.80 -5.81 -19.30
C GLY A 80 0.24 -5.86 -18.18
N LYS A 81 1.32 -5.08 -18.26
CA LYS A 81 2.42 -5.06 -17.30
C LYS A 81 2.51 -3.72 -16.55
N ILE A 82 3.29 -3.71 -15.48
CA ILE A 82 3.71 -2.50 -14.79
C ILE A 82 5.24 -2.52 -14.77
N ALA A 83 5.84 -1.88 -15.77
CA ALA A 83 7.27 -1.94 -16.00
C ALA A 83 8.08 -1.51 -14.76
N ASP A 84 9.09 -2.33 -14.42
CA ASP A 84 10.04 -2.09 -13.34
C ASP A 84 9.44 -1.90 -11.93
N LEU A 85 8.18 -2.27 -11.73
CA LEU A 85 7.52 -2.17 -10.42
C LEU A 85 8.19 -3.09 -9.40
N ILE A 86 8.58 -2.50 -8.27
CA ILE A 86 8.94 -3.22 -7.05
C ILE A 86 7.79 -3.07 -6.05
N VAL A 87 7.27 -4.18 -5.57
CA VAL A 87 6.29 -4.21 -4.49
C VAL A 87 6.99 -4.62 -3.20
N HIS A 88 6.95 -3.76 -2.20
CA HIS A 88 7.52 -3.99 -0.89
C HIS A 88 6.42 -4.30 0.14
N SER A 89 6.58 -5.40 0.87
CA SER A 89 5.67 -5.83 1.95
C SER A 89 6.46 -6.30 3.17
N ASP A 90 5.77 -6.54 4.28
CA ASP A 90 6.34 -7.30 5.38
C ASP A 90 6.37 -8.82 5.07
N GLN A 91 6.75 -9.63 6.06
CA GLN A 91 6.74 -11.09 5.98
C GLN A 91 5.50 -11.72 6.63
N GLY A 92 4.37 -11.02 6.63
CA GLY A 92 3.09 -11.56 7.06
C GLY A 92 2.67 -12.76 6.20
N SER A 93 1.86 -13.65 6.76
CA SER A 93 1.48 -14.92 6.12
C SER A 93 0.84 -14.74 4.73
N GLN A 94 0.07 -13.66 4.57
CA GLN A 94 -0.59 -13.30 3.31
C GLN A 94 0.42 -12.94 2.23
N TYR A 95 1.48 -12.21 2.60
CA TYR A 95 2.55 -11.77 1.70
C TYR A 95 3.61 -12.83 1.43
N THR A 96 3.62 -13.92 2.20
CA THR A 96 4.45 -15.11 1.93
C THR A 96 3.69 -16.24 1.22
N SER A 97 2.42 -16.02 0.87
CA SER A 97 1.59 -17.03 0.22
C SER A 97 2.03 -17.31 -1.23
N HIS A 98 1.80 -18.53 -1.71
CA HIS A 98 2.09 -18.90 -3.09
C HIS A 98 1.26 -18.05 -4.07
N GLU A 99 0.00 -17.80 -3.75
CA GLU A 99 -0.90 -17.01 -4.59
C GLU A 99 -0.39 -15.57 -4.77
N TYR A 100 0.14 -14.96 -3.72
CA TYR A 100 0.76 -13.64 -3.81
C TYR A 100 2.04 -13.66 -4.65
N HIS A 101 2.91 -14.65 -4.43
CA HIS A 101 4.15 -14.82 -5.17
C HIS A 101 3.93 -15.13 -6.66
N ASP A 102 2.83 -15.77 -7.02
CA ASP A 102 2.45 -16.06 -8.41
C ASP A 102 1.77 -14.88 -9.10
N LEU A 103 1.09 -14.01 -8.34
CA LEU A 103 0.33 -12.88 -8.88
C LEU A 103 1.25 -11.77 -9.42
N LEU A 104 2.29 -11.39 -8.66
CA LEU A 104 3.13 -10.23 -8.98
C LEU A 104 4.00 -10.41 -10.24
N PRO A 105 4.65 -11.58 -10.47
CA PRO A 105 5.42 -11.82 -11.69
C PRO A 105 4.58 -11.77 -12.97
N LYS A 106 3.28 -12.11 -12.91
CA LYS A 106 2.37 -12.05 -14.06
C LYS A 106 2.20 -10.65 -14.63
N VAL A 107 2.52 -9.62 -13.86
CA VAL A 107 2.48 -8.21 -14.31
C VAL A 107 3.88 -7.61 -14.47
N GLY A 108 4.93 -8.42 -14.35
CA GLY A 108 6.32 -7.98 -14.41
C GLY A 108 6.84 -7.33 -13.11
N ALA A 109 6.06 -7.39 -12.02
CA ALA A 109 6.47 -6.81 -10.75
C ALA A 109 7.45 -7.73 -9.99
N ARG A 110 8.39 -7.11 -9.27
CA ARG A 110 9.36 -7.80 -8.40
C ARG A 110 8.95 -7.64 -6.94
N ILE A 111 9.07 -8.72 -6.18
CA ILE A 111 8.78 -8.72 -4.74
C ILE A 111 10.02 -8.31 -3.97
N SER A 112 9.83 -7.39 -3.03
CA SER A 112 10.78 -7.04 -1.98
C SER A 112 10.08 -7.26 -0.64
N MET A 113 10.76 -7.88 0.33
CA MET A 113 10.21 -8.06 1.67
C MET A 113 11.15 -7.50 2.71
N SER A 114 10.59 -6.86 3.74
CA SER A 114 11.37 -6.42 4.90
C SER A 114 11.97 -7.61 5.65
N ARG A 115 13.00 -7.37 6.46
CA ARG A 115 13.46 -8.38 7.43
C ARG A 115 12.50 -8.39 8.62
N ARG A 116 12.27 -9.58 9.21
CA ARG A 116 11.55 -9.66 10.49
C ARG A 116 12.18 -8.70 11.51
N GLY A 117 11.36 -7.81 12.07
CA GLY A 117 11.77 -6.82 13.06
C GLY A 117 12.37 -5.52 12.52
N ASN A 118 12.31 -5.24 11.21
CA ASN A 118 12.78 -3.96 10.66
C ASN A 118 11.61 -2.98 10.41
N CYS A 119 11.20 -2.23 11.43
CA CYS A 119 10.09 -1.28 11.37
C CYS A 119 10.31 -0.12 10.37
N ILE A 120 11.56 0.20 10.04
CA ILE A 120 11.88 1.30 9.12
C ILE A 120 11.29 1.03 7.73
N ASP A 121 11.24 -0.23 7.32
CA ASP A 121 10.87 -0.61 5.96
C ASP A 121 9.38 -0.36 5.65
N ASN A 122 8.53 -0.28 6.68
CA ASN A 122 7.08 -0.10 6.55
C ASN A 122 6.56 1.26 7.09
N ALA A 123 7.47 2.14 7.53
CA ALA A 123 7.12 3.42 8.16
C ALA A 123 6.19 4.31 7.31
N ALA A 124 6.28 4.21 5.97
CA ALA A 124 5.44 4.97 5.05
C ALA A 124 3.95 4.55 5.07
N MET A 125 3.67 3.25 5.30
CA MET A 125 2.33 2.72 5.49
C MET A 125 1.84 2.95 6.91
N GLU A 126 2.69 2.70 7.91
CA GLU A 126 2.37 2.96 9.32
C GLU A 126 1.93 4.41 9.53
N SER A 127 2.66 5.37 8.95
CA SER A 127 2.28 6.78 8.99
C SER A 127 0.93 7.05 8.33
N PHE A 128 0.64 6.41 7.20
CA PHE A 128 -0.67 6.57 6.54
C PHE A 128 -1.79 6.00 7.41
N PHE A 129 -1.64 4.79 7.94
CA PHE A 129 -2.65 4.16 8.79
C PHE A 129 -2.86 4.90 10.10
N SER A 130 -1.79 5.47 10.68
CA SER A 130 -1.91 6.34 11.86
C SER A 130 -2.84 7.52 11.57
N HIS A 131 -2.57 8.29 10.50
CA HIS A 131 -3.43 9.41 10.11
C HIS A 131 -4.88 8.99 9.84
N LEU A 132 -5.07 7.91 9.07
CA LEU A 132 -6.40 7.36 8.78
C LEU A 132 -7.17 7.09 10.07
N LYS A 133 -6.56 6.39 11.02
CA LYS A 133 -7.23 6.04 12.28
C LYS A 133 -7.49 7.27 13.14
N THR A 134 -6.50 8.13 13.32
CA THR A 134 -6.61 9.30 14.20
C THR A 134 -7.58 10.35 13.67
N GLU A 135 -7.74 10.47 12.35
CA GLU A 135 -8.51 11.55 11.75
C GLU A 135 -9.89 11.09 11.24
N ALA A 136 -10.04 9.83 10.83
CA ALA A 136 -11.29 9.34 10.24
C ALA A 136 -12.00 8.24 11.01
N LEU A 137 -11.36 7.60 11.99
CA LEU A 137 -11.96 6.48 12.72
C LEU A 137 -12.13 6.75 14.21
N TYR A 138 -11.04 7.04 14.93
CA TYR A 138 -11.06 7.25 16.37
C TYR A 138 -11.92 8.43 16.87
N PRO A 139 -12.06 9.55 16.13
CA PRO A 139 -12.90 10.65 16.59
C PRO A 139 -14.41 10.37 16.54
N TYR A 140 -14.84 9.22 16.01
CA TYR A 140 -16.23 8.94 15.68
C TYR A 140 -16.72 7.67 16.38
N ASP A 141 -17.98 7.68 16.79
CA ASP A 141 -18.66 6.53 17.38
C ASP A 141 -19.20 5.62 16.28
N ILE A 142 -18.30 4.85 15.66
CA ILE A 142 -18.62 4.01 14.50
C ILE A 142 -19.29 2.73 14.97
N SER A 143 -20.53 2.54 14.54
CA SER A 143 -21.39 1.44 15.03
C SER A 143 -21.54 0.28 14.05
N SER A 144 -21.12 0.44 12.79
CA SER A 144 -21.27 -0.58 11.76
C SER A 144 -20.04 -0.71 10.85
N ILE A 145 -19.85 -1.91 10.28
CA ILE A 145 -18.78 -2.18 9.31
C ILE A 145 -18.94 -1.28 8.09
N SER A 146 -20.17 -1.08 7.60
CA SER A 146 -20.45 -0.21 6.45
C SER A 146 -20.03 1.24 6.70
N GLU A 147 -20.31 1.77 7.88
CA GLU A 147 -19.89 3.12 8.26
C GLU A 147 -18.36 3.24 8.32
N ALA A 148 -17.67 2.26 8.91
CA ALA A 148 -16.22 2.20 8.92
C ALA A 148 -15.64 2.18 7.50
N GLN A 149 -16.23 1.38 6.60
CA GLN A 149 -15.81 1.29 5.20
C GLN A 149 -15.99 2.63 4.47
N GLN A 150 -17.14 3.28 4.62
CA GLN A 150 -17.43 4.58 4.03
C GLN A 150 -16.41 5.63 4.49
N ARG A 151 -16.12 5.69 5.79
CA ARG A 151 -15.13 6.63 6.35
C ARG A 151 -13.72 6.39 5.83
N ILE A 152 -13.32 5.12 5.68
CA ILE A 152 -12.03 4.76 5.08
C ILE A 152 -11.96 5.25 3.63
N GLU A 153 -13.02 5.03 2.84
CA GLU A 153 -13.09 5.47 1.45
C GLU A 153 -13.03 6.99 1.32
N GLU A 154 -13.82 7.71 2.12
CA GLU A 154 -13.83 9.17 2.15
C GLU A 154 -12.47 9.75 2.56
N PHE A 155 -11.83 9.16 3.58
CA PHE A 155 -10.50 9.60 3.99
C PHE A 155 -9.45 9.33 2.92
N ILE A 156 -9.48 8.18 2.24
CA ILE A 156 -8.53 7.88 1.17
C ILE A 156 -8.71 8.85 -0.01
N ARG A 157 -9.96 9.20 -0.34
CA ARG A 157 -10.26 10.22 -1.36
C ARG A 157 -9.69 11.57 -0.95
N PHE A 158 -9.94 12.02 0.27
CA PHE A 158 -9.40 13.25 0.83
C PHE A 158 -7.86 13.24 0.85
N TYR A 159 -7.26 12.16 1.37
CA TYR A 159 -5.82 12.00 1.47
C TYR A 159 -5.14 12.12 0.11
N ASN A 160 -5.71 11.48 -0.92
CA ASN A 160 -5.13 11.48 -2.26
C ASN A 160 -5.33 12.81 -3.02
N ASN A 161 -6.49 13.44 -2.88
CA ASN A 161 -6.92 14.53 -3.78
C ASN A 161 -6.98 15.91 -3.13
N GLU A 162 -6.96 16.00 -1.80
CA GLU A 162 -7.21 17.25 -1.07
C GLU A 162 -6.13 17.53 -0.01
N ARG A 163 -5.50 16.49 0.57
CA ARG A 163 -4.45 16.67 1.57
C ARG A 163 -3.16 17.21 0.95
N ILE A 164 -2.91 18.49 1.14
CA ILE A 164 -1.63 19.13 0.80
C ILE A 164 -0.50 18.57 1.68
N GLN A 165 0.60 18.16 1.05
CA GLN A 165 1.80 17.69 1.76
C GLN A 165 3.00 18.60 1.50
N ILE A 166 3.63 19.11 2.56
CA ILE A 166 4.81 19.98 2.48
C ILE A 166 5.94 19.28 1.70
N LYS A 167 6.16 17.98 1.97
CA LYS A 167 7.17 17.16 1.28
C LYS A 167 6.91 17.01 -0.23
N LEU A 168 5.69 17.25 -0.68
CA LEU A 168 5.29 17.21 -2.09
C LEU A 168 5.19 18.61 -2.71
N LYS A 169 6.02 19.56 -2.25
CA LYS A 169 6.03 20.96 -2.74
C LYS A 169 4.65 21.64 -2.61
N LYS A 170 3.95 21.37 -1.49
CA LYS A 170 2.60 21.89 -1.21
C LYS A 170 1.53 21.46 -2.24
N LYS A 171 1.65 20.24 -2.76
CA LYS A 171 0.65 19.60 -3.62
C LYS A 171 -0.01 18.43 -2.91
N THR A 172 -1.16 18.00 -3.42
CA THR A 172 -1.77 16.74 -3.03
C THR A 172 -1.02 15.55 -3.62
N PRO A 173 -1.15 14.33 -3.07
CA PRO A 173 -0.52 13.14 -3.63
C PRO A 173 -0.77 12.96 -5.13
N VAL A 174 -2.03 13.12 -5.56
CA VAL A 174 -2.39 12.95 -6.98
C VAL A 174 -1.80 14.06 -7.85
N GLU A 175 -1.90 15.32 -7.44
CA GLU A 175 -1.28 16.46 -8.16
C GLU A 175 0.23 16.30 -8.28
N TYR A 176 0.88 15.76 -7.25
CA TYR A 176 2.30 15.46 -7.30
C TYR A 176 2.60 14.41 -8.37
N ARG A 177 1.87 13.29 -8.31
CA ARG A 177 2.02 12.16 -9.23
C ARG A 177 1.79 12.52 -10.69
N LEU A 178 0.81 13.39 -10.98
CA LEU A 178 0.46 13.79 -12.35
C LEU A 178 1.60 14.53 -13.08
N GLN A 179 2.55 15.12 -12.37
CA GLN A 179 3.72 15.77 -12.97
C GLN A 179 4.69 14.82 -13.69
N PHE A 180 4.54 13.51 -13.47
CA PHE A 180 5.39 12.48 -14.09
C PHE A 180 4.68 11.75 -15.22
N THR A 181 3.42 12.08 -15.48
CA THR A 181 2.61 11.50 -16.56
C THR A 181 2.64 12.41 -17.80
N SER A 182 3.78 13.05 -18.05
CA SER A 182 4.05 13.94 -19.19
C SER A 182 5.24 13.43 -19.98
#